data_AF-A0A397UJ20-F1
#
_entry.id   AF-A0A397UJ20-F1
#
_cell.length_a   1.000
_cell.length_b   1.000
_cell.length_c   1.000
_cell.angle_alpha   90.00
_cell.angle_beta   90.00
_cell.angle_gamma   90.00
#
_symmetry.space_group_name_H-M   'P 1'
#
loop_
_entity.id
_entity.type
_entity.pdbx_description
1 polymer ?
#
loop_
_entity_poly.entity_id
_entity_poly.type
_entity_poly.pdbx_seq_one_letter_code
_entity_poly.pdbx_strand_id
1 'polypeptide(L)'
;MFWSEKDNFIVVAFQGPNTTSFAQMLTDMTLQRVDAKPYLFGKVHDGYFKPLFETNNLNHCAAYRMADTIRIKVAEINQKNNLPVNLWITGHSIGAAFATLFYAWLMKTPTMLNENCILRDAFTFASPPCGDNDFATEFSSLINNSENNGKYLWRIITNDDLIPQTPPTFDNQNIQRFTKRVEILNNSHIGNEVRFFHDGRKPISKQQNLFENNNLLLLDQGLKFNELKTTLLENGDSSKLQKLITRPLRKLDLIEKSIPNCFLNHKSYRYFEVLEKSRRYFDLYNQ
;
A
#
# COMPACT_ATOMS: atom_id res chain seq x y z
N MET A 1 4.51 -14.09 1.35
CA MET A 1 4.94 -13.73 2.73
C MET A 1 6.43 -13.95 2.82
N PHE A 2 7.17 -12.96 3.33
CA PHE A 2 8.61 -12.99 3.57
C PHE A 2 8.85 -12.76 5.06
N TRP A 3 9.95 -13.27 5.62
CA TRP A 3 10.25 -13.07 7.03
C TRP A 3 11.75 -13.14 7.32
N SER A 4 12.16 -12.53 8.43
CA SER A 4 13.48 -12.68 9.04
C SER A 4 13.31 -13.17 10.46
N GLU A 5 13.88 -14.34 10.77
CA GLU A 5 13.93 -14.84 12.14
C GLU A 5 14.96 -14.06 12.95
N LYS A 6 16.09 -13.63 12.35
CA LYS A 6 17.13 -12.85 13.04
C LYS A 6 16.58 -11.49 13.49
N ASP A 7 15.82 -10.84 12.61
CA ASP A 7 15.39 -9.45 12.79
C ASP A 7 13.93 -9.31 13.28
N ASN A 8 13.27 -10.43 13.61
CA ASN A 8 11.92 -10.50 14.22
C ASN A 8 10.82 -9.82 13.40
N PHE A 9 10.65 -10.27 12.16
CA PHE A 9 9.94 -9.45 11.19
C PHE A 9 9.27 -10.32 10.11
N ILE A 10 8.04 -9.96 9.72
CA ILE A 10 7.25 -10.57 8.63
C ILE A 10 6.77 -9.47 7.69
N VAL A 11 6.90 -9.69 6.38
CA VAL A 11 6.33 -8.83 5.34
C VAL A 11 5.34 -9.62 4.50
N VAL A 12 4.09 -9.15 4.48
CA VAL A 12 3.04 -9.70 3.60
C VAL A 12 2.96 -8.83 2.35
N ALA A 13 3.44 -9.38 1.24
CA ALA A 13 3.39 -8.73 -0.06
C ALA A 13 2.27 -9.34 -0.93
N PHE A 14 1.35 -8.50 -1.39
CA PHE A 14 0.28 -8.89 -2.31
C PHE A 14 0.71 -8.67 -3.75
N GLN A 15 0.58 -9.72 -4.56
CA GLN A 15 1.00 -9.71 -5.96
C GLN A 15 -0.08 -9.09 -6.87
N GLY A 16 0.37 -8.23 -7.79
CA GLY A 16 -0.41 -7.70 -8.91
C GLY A 16 -0.65 -8.74 -10.01
N PRO A 17 -1.65 -8.57 -10.90
CA PRO A 17 -1.77 -9.47 -12.05
C PRO A 17 -0.59 -9.24 -13.00
N ASN A 18 -0.28 -10.25 -13.82
CA ASN A 18 0.80 -10.12 -14.80
C ASN A 18 0.50 -9.04 -15.85
N THR A 19 1.54 -8.37 -16.36
CA THR A 19 1.44 -7.20 -17.27
C THR A 19 0.52 -7.37 -18.48
N THR A 20 0.39 -8.58 -19.05
CA THR A 20 -0.49 -8.86 -20.20
C THR A 20 -1.98 -8.87 -19.84
N SER A 21 -2.32 -9.11 -18.56
CA SER A 21 -3.68 -9.10 -18.01
C SER A 21 -4.08 -7.72 -17.48
N PHE A 22 -3.15 -6.78 -17.38
CA PHE A 22 -3.37 -5.46 -16.81
C PHE A 22 -4.30 -4.56 -17.64
N ALA A 23 -4.27 -4.66 -18.98
CA ALA A 23 -5.20 -3.93 -19.85
C ALA A 23 -6.63 -4.46 -19.74
N GLN A 24 -6.79 -5.79 -19.60
CA GLN A 24 -8.08 -6.41 -19.28
C GLN A 24 -8.52 -5.99 -17.88
N MET A 25 -7.64 -6.00 -16.88
CA MET A 25 -7.93 -5.53 -15.52
C MET A 25 -8.38 -4.07 -15.46
N LEU A 26 -7.75 -3.16 -16.22
CA LEU A 26 -8.17 -1.76 -16.32
C LEU A 26 -9.58 -1.62 -16.91
N THR A 27 -9.93 -2.52 -17.81
CA THR A 27 -11.27 -2.61 -18.43
C THR A 27 -12.28 -3.27 -17.47
N ASP A 28 -11.79 -4.22 -16.66
CA ASP A 28 -12.51 -5.00 -15.65
C ASP A 28 -12.49 -4.35 -14.26
N MET A 29 -11.98 -3.12 -14.10
CA MET A 29 -12.22 -2.29 -12.92
C MET A 29 -13.70 -1.89 -12.93
N THR A 30 -14.53 -2.89 -12.67
CA THR A 30 -15.97 -2.76 -12.54
C THR A 30 -16.23 -1.75 -11.44
N LEU A 31 -16.96 -0.68 -11.73
CA LEU A 31 -17.32 0.34 -10.75
C LEU A 31 -18.32 -0.20 -9.69
N GLN A 32 -18.49 -1.52 -9.62
CA GLN A 32 -19.32 -2.22 -8.67
C GLN A 32 -18.66 -2.22 -7.30
N ARG A 33 -19.43 -1.82 -6.30
CA ARG A 33 -19.02 -1.87 -4.90
C ARG A 33 -19.95 -2.77 -4.12
N VAL A 34 -19.39 -3.38 -3.09
CA VAL A 34 -20.11 -4.23 -2.15
C VAL A 34 -20.07 -3.57 -0.77
N ASP A 35 -21.14 -3.75 0.01
CA ASP A 35 -21.15 -3.33 1.41
C ASP A 35 -20.10 -4.14 2.18
N ALA A 36 -19.09 -3.45 2.67
CA ALA A 36 -17.94 -4.06 3.29
C ALA A 36 -18.01 -4.03 4.82
N LYS A 37 -19.04 -3.39 5.41
CA LYS A 37 -19.18 -3.18 6.86
C LYS A 37 -18.97 -4.43 7.74
N PRO A 38 -19.33 -5.66 7.33
CA PRO A 38 -19.03 -6.85 8.14
C PRO A 38 -17.52 -7.05 8.42
N TYR A 39 -16.65 -6.64 7.50
CA TYR A 39 -15.20 -6.83 7.60
C TYR A 39 -14.42 -5.51 7.66
N LEU A 40 -14.90 -4.47 6.98
CA LEU A 40 -14.23 -3.18 6.78
C LEU A 40 -15.18 -2.04 7.13
N PHE A 41 -15.10 -0.93 6.41
CA PHE A 41 -15.97 0.23 6.57
C PHE A 41 -16.59 0.58 5.21
N GLY A 42 -17.74 1.26 5.22
CA GLY A 42 -18.39 1.74 4.00
C GLY A 42 -18.60 0.66 2.93
N LYS A 43 -18.55 1.09 1.67
CA LYS A 43 -18.54 0.21 0.50
C LYS A 43 -17.13 0.17 -0.11
N VAL A 44 -16.69 -1.01 -0.52
CA VAL A 44 -15.40 -1.19 -1.21
C VAL A 44 -15.58 -1.86 -2.56
N HIS A 45 -14.59 -1.68 -3.44
CA HIS A 45 -14.62 -2.22 -4.79
C HIS A 45 -14.74 -3.76 -4.77
N ASP A 46 -15.73 -4.28 -5.51
CA ASP A 46 -16.11 -5.69 -5.48
C ASP A 46 -14.95 -6.63 -5.88
N GLY A 47 -14.24 -6.25 -6.95
CA GLY A 47 -13.06 -6.98 -7.43
C GLY A 47 -11.90 -7.09 -6.44
N TYR A 48 -11.86 -6.25 -5.39
CA TYR A 48 -10.83 -6.34 -4.34
C TYR A 48 -11.38 -7.04 -3.08
N PHE A 49 -12.67 -6.84 -2.79
CA PHE A 49 -13.32 -7.39 -1.61
C PHE A 49 -13.52 -8.90 -1.70
N LYS A 50 -14.13 -9.37 -2.79
CA LYS A 50 -14.54 -10.78 -2.91
C LYS A 50 -13.38 -11.77 -2.77
N PRO A 51 -12.23 -11.56 -3.43
CA PRO A 51 -11.09 -12.47 -3.28
C PRO A 51 -10.56 -12.57 -1.85
N LEU A 52 -10.74 -11.52 -1.03
CA LEU A 52 -10.25 -11.48 0.34
C LEU A 52 -11.29 -12.03 1.34
N PHE A 53 -12.55 -11.65 1.19
CA PHE A 53 -13.57 -11.80 2.23
C PHE A 53 -14.76 -12.67 1.83
N GLU A 54 -15.06 -12.84 0.55
CA GLU A 54 -16.23 -13.60 0.11
C GLU A 54 -15.91 -15.10 0.04
N THR A 55 -16.78 -15.90 0.65
CA THR A 55 -16.68 -17.35 0.75
C THR A 55 -18.02 -17.90 1.21
N ASN A 56 -18.33 -19.14 0.85
CA ASN A 56 -19.52 -19.85 1.35
C ASN A 56 -19.45 -20.14 2.87
N ASN A 57 -18.30 -19.92 3.50
CA ASN A 57 -18.07 -20.10 4.93
C ASN A 57 -17.31 -18.89 5.50
N LEU A 58 -18.01 -18.05 6.28
CA LEU A 58 -17.55 -16.76 6.78
C LEU A 58 -16.25 -16.84 7.62
N ASN A 59 -15.97 -17.99 8.25
CA ASN A 59 -14.78 -18.20 9.09
C ASN A 59 -13.54 -18.66 8.32
N HIS A 60 -13.62 -18.82 6.99
CA HIS A 60 -12.56 -19.41 6.17
C HIS A 60 -12.19 -18.57 4.94
N CYS A 61 -12.47 -17.27 4.96
CA CYS A 61 -12.08 -16.39 3.86
C CYS A 61 -10.54 -16.29 3.77
N ALA A 62 -10.05 -15.79 2.64
CA ALA A 62 -8.61 -15.67 2.42
C ALA A 62 -7.96 -14.79 3.50
N ALA A 63 -8.62 -13.71 3.93
CA ALA A 63 -8.12 -12.84 5.00
C ALA A 63 -7.92 -13.58 6.33
N TYR A 64 -8.88 -14.39 6.78
CA TYR A 64 -8.72 -15.23 7.98
C TYR A 64 -7.58 -16.23 7.83
N ARG A 65 -7.51 -16.94 6.70
CA ARG A 65 -6.43 -17.91 6.45
C ARG A 65 -5.04 -17.25 6.45
N MET A 66 -4.94 -16.03 5.92
CA MET A 66 -3.71 -15.25 5.97
C MET A 66 -3.37 -14.85 7.41
N ALA A 67 -4.34 -14.37 8.20
CA ALA A 67 -4.13 -14.05 9.61
C ALA A 67 -3.67 -15.27 10.42
N ASP A 68 -4.29 -16.43 10.23
CA ASP A 68 -3.88 -17.68 10.89
C ASP A 68 -2.46 -18.09 10.51
N THR A 69 -2.12 -17.99 9.22
CA THR A 69 -0.76 -18.28 8.74
C THR A 69 0.27 -17.33 9.36
N ILE A 70 -0.06 -16.05 9.47
CA ILE A 70 0.77 -15.05 10.15
C ILE A 70 0.95 -15.43 11.62
N ARG A 71 -0.14 -15.76 12.34
CA ARG A 71 -0.08 -16.15 13.76
C ARG A 71 0.81 -17.37 13.99
N ILE A 72 0.70 -18.39 13.14
CA ILE A 72 1.56 -19.59 13.21
C ILE A 72 3.03 -19.18 13.04
N LYS A 73 3.34 -18.39 12.01
CA LYS A 73 4.72 -17.96 11.76
C LYS A 73 5.26 -17.04 12.86
N VAL A 74 4.42 -16.16 13.43
CA VAL A 74 4.79 -15.32 14.58
C VAL A 74 5.14 -16.18 15.78
N ALA A 75 4.35 -17.22 16.09
CA ALA A 75 4.65 -18.13 17.19
C ALA A 75 6.00 -18.84 17.00
N GLU A 76 6.30 -19.29 15.79
CA GLU A 76 7.59 -19.92 15.46
C GLU A 76 8.78 -18.97 15.67
N ILE A 77 8.69 -17.70 15.21
CA ILE A 77 9.77 -16.71 15.37
C ILE A 77 9.90 -16.29 16.83
N ASN A 78 8.77 -16.01 17.49
CA ASN A 78 8.73 -15.58 18.88
C ASN A 78 9.30 -16.64 19.83
N GLN A 79 9.06 -17.94 19.60
CA GLN A 79 9.67 -19.03 20.39
C GLN A 79 11.20 -19.02 20.37
N LYS A 80 11.82 -18.52 19.30
CA LYS A 80 13.28 -18.48 19.15
C LYS A 80 13.90 -17.28 19.86
N ASN A 81 13.23 -16.12 19.79
CA ASN A 81 13.83 -14.85 20.19
C ASN A 81 13.20 -14.23 21.44
N ASN A 82 12.04 -14.72 21.88
CA ASN A 82 11.22 -14.15 22.95
C ASN A 82 10.90 -12.65 22.77
N LEU A 83 10.86 -12.18 21.52
CA LEU A 83 10.54 -10.80 21.15
C LEU A 83 9.28 -10.74 20.27
N PRO A 84 8.47 -9.68 20.40
CA PRO A 84 7.36 -9.46 19.47
C PRO A 84 7.84 -9.35 18.03
N VAL A 85 7.06 -9.90 17.10
CA VAL A 85 7.36 -9.94 15.68
C VAL A 85 6.67 -8.78 15.00
N ASN A 86 7.43 -7.99 14.25
CA ASN A 86 6.90 -6.87 13.49
C ASN A 86 6.25 -7.36 12.19
N LEU A 87 5.06 -6.88 11.87
CA LEU A 87 4.32 -7.20 10.65
C LEU A 87 4.16 -5.96 9.77
N TRP A 88 4.71 -5.99 8.56
CA TRP A 88 4.44 -4.98 7.53
C TRP A 88 3.63 -5.57 6.39
N ILE A 89 2.88 -4.70 5.73
CA ILE A 89 2.03 -5.07 4.60
C ILE A 89 2.43 -4.24 3.38
N THR A 90 2.50 -4.87 2.22
CA THR A 90 2.82 -4.16 0.99
C THR A 90 2.14 -4.79 -0.22
N GLY A 91 2.11 -4.04 -1.31
CA GLY A 91 1.59 -4.47 -2.58
C GLY A 91 1.84 -3.42 -3.65
N HIS A 92 1.71 -3.83 -4.90
CA HIS A 92 1.82 -2.96 -6.07
C HIS A 92 0.58 -3.13 -6.96
N SER A 93 0.05 -2.04 -7.53
CA SER A 93 -1.11 -2.08 -8.45
C SER A 93 -2.35 -2.69 -7.77
N ILE A 94 -3.00 -3.70 -8.36
CA ILE A 94 -4.08 -4.44 -7.68
C ILE A 94 -3.63 -5.06 -6.35
N GLY A 95 -2.36 -5.48 -6.27
CA GLY A 95 -1.80 -5.99 -5.04
C GLY A 95 -1.75 -4.92 -3.95
N ALA A 96 -1.54 -3.66 -4.34
CA ALA A 96 -1.65 -2.54 -3.41
C ALA A 96 -3.08 -2.35 -2.91
N ALA A 97 -4.10 -2.56 -3.74
CA ALA A 97 -5.49 -2.52 -3.30
C ALA A 97 -5.81 -3.63 -2.29
N PHE A 98 -5.37 -4.87 -2.55
CA PHE A 98 -5.52 -5.96 -1.60
C PHE A 98 -4.77 -5.69 -0.28
N ALA A 99 -3.55 -5.16 -0.36
CA ALA A 99 -2.76 -4.75 0.80
C ALA A 99 -3.49 -3.69 1.63
N THR A 100 -4.09 -2.68 0.97
CA THR A 100 -4.89 -1.63 1.60
C THR A 100 -6.10 -2.22 2.35
N LEU A 101 -6.89 -3.08 1.71
CA LEU A 101 -8.06 -3.68 2.35
C LEU A 101 -7.67 -4.62 3.49
N PHE A 102 -6.66 -5.47 3.29
CA PHE A 102 -6.19 -6.38 4.33
C PHE A 102 -5.62 -5.63 5.55
N TYR A 103 -4.87 -4.55 5.32
CA TYR A 103 -4.38 -3.68 6.39
C TYR A 103 -5.53 -3.03 7.17
N ALA A 104 -6.51 -2.46 6.47
CA ALA A 104 -7.68 -1.86 7.11
C ALA A 104 -8.48 -2.88 7.95
N TRP A 105 -8.60 -4.11 7.48
CA TRP A 105 -9.26 -5.19 8.23
C TRP A 105 -8.51 -5.55 9.52
N LEU A 106 -7.19 -5.69 9.46
CA LEU A 106 -6.37 -5.97 10.65
C LEU A 106 -6.41 -4.81 11.66
N MET A 107 -6.43 -3.57 11.18
CA MET A 107 -6.60 -2.39 12.04
C MET A 107 -7.97 -2.37 12.72
N LYS A 108 -9.03 -2.75 12.01
CA LYS A 108 -10.39 -2.86 12.56
C LYS A 108 -10.53 -4.03 13.53
N THR A 109 -9.77 -5.11 13.30
CA THR A 109 -9.90 -6.38 14.03
C THR A 109 -8.56 -6.80 14.63
N PRO A 110 -8.02 -6.03 15.61
CA PRO A 110 -6.69 -6.29 16.16
C PRO A 110 -6.57 -7.68 16.81
N THR A 111 -7.69 -8.25 17.28
CA THR A 111 -7.77 -9.61 17.85
C THR A 111 -7.42 -10.72 16.85
N MET A 112 -7.36 -10.42 15.54
CA MET A 112 -6.89 -11.36 14.53
C MET A 112 -5.39 -11.59 14.59
N LEU A 113 -4.64 -10.70 15.23
CA LEU A 113 -3.23 -10.86 15.52
C LEU A 113 -3.06 -11.24 16.99
N ASN A 114 -2.02 -12.02 17.30
CA ASN A 114 -1.67 -12.32 18.68
C ASN A 114 -0.90 -11.14 19.31
N GLU A 115 -0.83 -11.09 20.64
CA GLU A 115 -0.08 -10.07 21.38
C GLU A 115 1.42 -10.02 21.00
N ASN A 116 1.95 -11.15 20.51
CA ASN A 116 3.33 -11.26 20.02
C ASN A 116 3.52 -10.76 18.58
N CYS A 117 2.48 -10.21 17.93
CA CYS A 117 2.56 -9.63 16.59
C CYS A 117 2.23 -8.14 16.64
N ILE A 118 3.20 -7.31 16.28
CA ILE A 118 3.05 -5.86 16.21
C ILE A 118 2.78 -5.49 14.76
N LEU A 119 1.54 -5.11 14.45
CA LEU A 119 1.20 -4.50 13.17
C LEU A 119 1.89 -3.13 13.06
N ARG A 120 2.80 -3.02 12.09
CA ARG A 120 3.51 -1.78 11.70
C ARG A 120 2.84 -1.15 10.50
N ASP A 121 3.55 -0.26 9.81
CA ASP A 121 3.09 0.43 8.62
C ASP A 121 2.79 -0.50 7.45
N ALA A 122 1.91 -0.02 6.57
CA ALA A 122 1.69 -0.56 5.25
C ALA A 122 2.23 0.38 4.16
N PHE A 123 2.94 -0.17 3.19
CA PHE A 123 3.49 0.55 2.05
C PHE A 123 2.88 0.04 0.76
N THR A 124 2.06 0.87 0.12
CA THR A 124 1.36 0.51 -1.12
C THR A 124 1.90 1.31 -2.28
N PHE A 125 2.16 0.65 -3.40
CA PHE A 125 2.72 1.27 -4.60
C PHE A 125 1.68 1.24 -5.71
N ALA A 126 1.47 2.38 -6.36
CA ALA A 126 0.52 2.47 -7.47
C ALA A 126 -0.90 1.98 -7.11
N SER A 127 -1.34 2.22 -5.87
CA SER A 127 -2.64 1.74 -5.39
C SER A 127 -3.79 2.44 -6.11
N PRO A 128 -4.74 1.73 -6.73
CA PRO A 128 -5.98 2.32 -7.20
C PRO A 128 -6.89 2.68 -6.02
N PRO A 129 -7.88 3.57 -6.20
CA PRO A 129 -8.94 3.81 -5.22
C PRO A 129 -9.65 2.50 -4.84
N CYS A 130 -9.87 2.28 -3.55
CA CYS A 130 -10.34 0.98 -3.05
C CYS A 130 -11.77 1.00 -2.49
N GLY A 131 -12.30 2.16 -2.08
CA GLY A 131 -13.63 2.25 -1.47
C GLY A 131 -14.24 3.63 -1.58
N ASP A 132 -15.32 3.85 -0.85
CA ASP A 132 -16.06 5.10 -0.86
C ASP A 132 -15.57 6.10 0.22
N ASN A 133 -16.19 7.28 0.25
CA ASN A 133 -15.91 8.29 1.26
C ASN A 133 -16.17 7.82 2.70
N ASP A 134 -17.14 6.91 2.91
CA ASP A 134 -17.41 6.36 4.24
C ASP A 134 -16.24 5.46 4.66
N PHE A 135 -15.73 4.62 3.75
CA PHE A 135 -14.51 3.85 3.97
C PHE A 135 -13.31 4.74 4.32
N ALA A 136 -13.13 5.85 3.58
CA ALA A 136 -12.04 6.79 3.83
C ALA A 136 -12.16 7.53 5.16
N THR A 137 -13.36 7.97 5.52
CA THR A 137 -13.62 8.70 6.76
C THR A 137 -13.41 7.81 7.98
N GLU A 138 -13.98 6.61 7.96
CA GLU A 138 -13.87 5.65 9.08
C GLU A 138 -12.43 5.16 9.25
N PHE A 139 -11.72 4.86 8.15
CA PHE A 139 -10.31 4.48 8.24
C PHE A 139 -9.43 5.62 8.77
N SER A 140 -9.70 6.86 8.39
CA SER A 140 -8.98 8.04 8.90
C SER A 140 -9.25 8.25 10.40
N SER A 141 -10.48 8.05 10.86
CA SER A 141 -10.82 8.08 12.28
C SER A 141 -10.09 6.98 13.06
N LEU A 142 -9.99 5.78 12.48
CA LEU A 142 -9.31 4.64 13.10
C LEU A 142 -7.80 4.86 13.22
N ILE A 143 -7.15 5.38 12.18
CA ILE A 143 -5.69 5.57 12.17
C ILE A 143 -5.25 6.71 13.09
N ASN A 144 -6.10 7.72 13.27
CA ASN A 144 -5.86 8.86 14.15
C ASN A 144 -6.18 8.57 15.63
N ASN A 145 -6.73 7.40 15.95
CA ASN A 145 -6.94 6.98 17.33
C ASN A 145 -5.58 6.76 18.04
N SER A 146 -5.44 7.23 19.28
CA SER A 146 -4.20 7.13 20.06
C SER A 146 -3.68 5.70 20.23
N GLU A 147 -4.57 4.70 20.23
CA GLU A 147 -4.20 3.27 20.29
C GLU A 147 -3.48 2.78 19.03
N ASN A 148 -3.62 3.51 17.93
CA ASN A 148 -3.01 3.22 16.64
C ASN A 148 -1.85 4.16 16.30
N ASN A 149 -1.38 4.94 17.27
CA ASN A 149 -0.19 5.78 17.11
C ASN A 149 1.00 4.96 16.60
N GLY A 150 1.64 5.45 15.54
CA GLY A 150 2.78 4.78 14.91
C GLY A 150 2.41 3.69 13.89
N LYS A 151 1.14 3.61 13.46
CA LYS A 151 0.68 2.77 12.35
C LYS A 151 0.19 3.65 11.22
N TYR A 152 0.88 3.59 10.08
CA TYR A 152 0.57 4.42 8.92
C TYR A 152 0.33 3.57 7.67
N LEU A 153 -0.63 3.98 6.86
CA LEU A 153 -0.78 3.48 5.49
C LEU A 153 -0.17 4.51 4.54
N TRP A 154 1.01 4.20 4.01
CA TRP A 154 1.70 5.02 3.03
C TRP A 154 1.32 4.58 1.62
N ARG A 155 0.77 5.52 0.84
CA ARG A 155 0.43 5.34 -0.57
C ARG A 155 1.46 6.06 -1.43
N ILE A 156 2.39 5.27 -1.96
CA ILE A 156 3.47 5.73 -2.81
C ILE A 156 2.96 5.77 -4.25
N ILE A 157 3.02 6.95 -4.86
CA ILE A 157 2.63 7.17 -6.25
C ILE A 157 3.74 7.88 -7.03
N THR A 158 3.75 7.71 -8.35
CA THR A 158 4.64 8.45 -9.24
C THR A 158 3.85 9.39 -10.15
N ASN A 159 4.54 10.39 -10.71
CA ASN A 159 3.93 11.22 -11.75
C ASN A 159 3.58 10.40 -12.99
N ASP A 160 2.45 10.78 -13.59
CA ASP A 160 1.91 10.22 -14.83
C ASP A 160 1.51 8.74 -14.78
N ASP A 161 1.55 8.06 -13.63
CA ASP A 161 0.90 6.75 -13.49
C ASP A 161 -0.63 6.91 -13.53
N LEU A 162 -1.27 6.18 -14.45
CA LEU A 162 -2.72 6.20 -14.64
C LEU A 162 -3.49 5.53 -13.49
N ILE A 163 -2.94 4.48 -12.88
CA ILE A 163 -3.72 3.59 -11.98
C ILE A 163 -4.19 4.26 -10.71
N PRO A 164 -3.36 5.03 -9.98
CA PRO A 164 -3.85 5.78 -8.84
C PRO A 164 -4.92 6.82 -9.20
N GLN A 165 -5.08 7.15 -10.48
CA GLN A 165 -6.05 8.12 -10.97
C GLN A 165 -7.34 7.45 -11.47
N THR A 166 -7.37 6.12 -11.53
CA THR A 166 -8.49 5.34 -12.08
C THR A 166 -9.04 4.35 -11.05
N PRO A 167 -10.36 4.30 -10.84
CA PRO A 167 -11.39 5.12 -11.50
C PRO A 167 -11.34 6.61 -11.09
N PRO A 168 -11.85 7.54 -11.92
CA PRO A 168 -11.81 8.96 -11.63
C PRO A 168 -12.40 9.26 -10.25
N THR A 169 -11.66 10.00 -9.45
CA THR A 169 -12.08 10.47 -8.12
C THR A 169 -12.39 11.96 -8.19
N PHE A 170 -13.49 12.41 -7.61
CA PHE A 170 -13.78 13.84 -7.47
C PHE A 170 -13.34 14.30 -6.07
N ASP A 171 -12.09 14.74 -5.97
CA ASP A 171 -11.49 15.16 -4.70
C ASP A 171 -11.80 16.63 -4.33
N ASN A 172 -12.69 17.29 -5.08
CA ASN A 172 -13.02 18.70 -4.88
C ASN A 172 -14.19 18.85 -3.89
N GLN A 173 -13.94 19.38 -2.69
CA GLN A 173 -14.94 19.57 -1.60
C GLN A 173 -16.22 20.27 -2.07
N ASN A 174 -16.13 21.19 -3.03
CA ASN A 174 -17.27 21.91 -3.59
C ASN A 174 -18.16 21.05 -4.50
N ILE A 175 -17.60 19.99 -5.10
CA ILE A 175 -18.29 19.07 -6.00
C ILE A 175 -18.74 17.80 -5.26
N GLN A 176 -18.11 17.48 -4.11
CA GLN A 176 -18.46 16.36 -3.23
C GLN A 176 -19.95 16.33 -2.81
N ARG A 177 -20.58 17.51 -2.64
CA ARG A 177 -22.01 17.61 -2.31
C ARG A 177 -22.92 17.10 -3.43
N PHE A 178 -22.47 17.19 -4.68
CA PHE A 178 -23.20 16.73 -5.87
C PHE A 178 -22.85 15.26 -6.23
N THR A 179 -21.67 14.76 -5.87
CA THR A 179 -21.22 13.40 -6.18
C THR A 179 -21.75 12.33 -5.24
N LYS A 180 -22.24 12.69 -4.03
CA LYS A 180 -23.04 11.76 -3.19
C LYS A 180 -24.23 11.14 -3.97
N ARG A 181 -24.69 11.76 -5.06
CA ARG A 181 -25.78 11.27 -5.91
C ARG A 181 -25.34 10.43 -7.11
N VAL A 182 -24.05 10.39 -7.44
CA VAL A 182 -23.52 9.56 -8.53
C VAL A 182 -22.63 8.49 -7.92
N GLU A 183 -23.26 7.41 -7.45
CA GLU A 183 -22.57 6.31 -6.75
C GLU A 183 -21.34 5.82 -7.53
N ILE A 184 -21.36 5.83 -8.86
CA ILE A 184 -20.30 5.34 -9.75
C ILE A 184 -18.95 6.07 -9.54
N LEU A 185 -18.96 7.34 -9.10
CA LEU A 185 -17.75 8.19 -9.00
C LEU A 185 -17.31 8.47 -7.55
N ASN A 186 -18.00 7.90 -6.57
CA ASN A 186 -17.64 7.98 -5.14
C ASN A 186 -16.50 7.00 -4.79
N ASN A 187 -15.37 7.10 -5.51
CA ASN A 187 -14.16 6.34 -5.21
C ASN A 187 -13.18 7.24 -4.47
N SER A 188 -12.60 6.70 -3.40
CA SER A 188 -11.74 7.43 -2.50
C SER A 188 -10.50 6.60 -2.21
N HIS A 189 -9.37 7.29 -2.16
CA HIS A 189 -8.14 6.73 -1.62
C HIS A 189 -8.20 6.75 -0.10
N ILE A 190 -7.44 5.85 0.54
CA ILE A 190 -7.16 5.91 1.97
C ILE A 190 -5.64 5.94 2.22
N GLY A 191 -5.23 6.53 3.34
CA GLY A 191 -3.84 6.63 3.75
C GLY A 191 -3.12 7.86 3.20
N ASN A 192 -1.87 8.03 3.65
CA ASN A 192 -1.03 9.19 3.35
C ASN A 192 -0.39 9.08 1.97
N GLU A 193 -0.68 10.03 1.09
CA GLU A 193 -0.05 10.07 -0.24
C GLU A 193 1.38 10.58 -0.12
N VAL A 194 2.31 9.87 -0.77
CA VAL A 194 3.66 10.37 -1.05
C VAL A 194 3.90 10.25 -2.55
N ARG A 195 4.02 11.39 -3.21
CA ARG A 195 4.22 11.50 -4.64
C ARG A 195 5.69 11.71 -4.97
N PHE A 196 6.19 10.84 -5.82
CA PHE A 196 7.54 10.83 -6.34
C PHE A 196 7.56 11.25 -7.81
N PHE A 197 8.68 11.80 -8.27
CA PHE A 197 8.80 12.36 -9.62
C PHE A 197 9.98 11.76 -10.38
N HIS A 198 9.71 11.23 -11.59
CA HIS A 198 10.72 10.60 -12.44
C HIS A 198 11.86 11.54 -12.88
N ASP A 199 11.61 12.85 -12.88
CA ASP A 199 12.61 13.89 -13.12
C ASP A 199 13.53 14.16 -11.91
N GLY A 200 13.31 13.46 -10.80
CA GLY A 200 14.11 13.55 -9.59
C GLY A 200 13.81 14.79 -8.74
N ARG A 201 12.73 15.53 -8.96
CA ARG A 201 12.31 16.61 -8.04
C ARG A 201 11.94 16.07 -6.65
N LYS A 202 11.90 16.97 -5.66
CA LYS A 202 11.59 16.63 -4.26
C LYS A 202 10.21 15.98 -4.15
N PRO A 203 10.07 14.83 -3.46
CA PRO A 203 8.77 14.22 -3.22
C PRO A 203 7.82 15.14 -2.46
N ILE A 204 6.53 15.03 -2.74
CA ILE A 204 5.46 15.80 -2.08
C ILE A 204 4.60 14.82 -1.29
N SER A 205 4.31 15.13 -0.03
CA SER A 205 3.32 14.39 0.75
C SER A 205 2.01 15.17 0.84
N LYS A 206 0.89 14.45 0.77
CA LYS A 206 -0.43 14.95 1.14
C LYS A 206 -0.98 14.03 2.23
N GLN A 207 -1.13 14.55 3.44
CA GLN A 207 -1.94 13.88 4.46
C GLN A 207 -3.42 14.02 4.09
N GLN A 208 -4.18 12.94 4.25
CA GLN A 208 -5.64 12.98 4.14
C GLN A 208 -6.23 13.55 5.43
N ASN A 209 -6.07 14.86 5.65
CA ASN A 209 -6.72 15.53 6.77
C ASN A 209 -8.17 15.85 6.37
N LEU A 210 -9.07 14.87 6.53
CA LEU A 210 -10.53 15.08 6.41
C LEU A 210 -11.08 15.99 7.52
N PHE A 211 -10.33 16.19 8.61
CA PHE A 211 -10.69 17.02 9.75
C PHE A 211 -9.50 17.87 10.24
N GLU A 212 -9.01 18.81 9.42
CA GLU A 212 -8.23 19.92 9.99
C GLU A 212 -8.85 21.26 9.58
N ASN A 213 -9.53 21.85 10.56
CA ASN A 213 -9.64 23.29 10.65
C ASN A 213 -8.23 23.89 10.62
N ASN A 214 -8.10 24.95 9.83
CA ASN A 214 -6.94 25.84 9.75
C ASN A 214 -6.21 25.96 11.10
N ASN A 215 -5.05 25.32 11.22
CA ASN A 215 -3.81 25.84 11.84
C ASN A 215 -2.77 24.71 11.92
N LEU A 216 -1.72 24.82 11.10
CA LEU A 216 -0.35 24.35 11.36
C LEU A 216 -0.16 23.05 12.18
N LEU A 217 0.20 21.97 11.49
CA LEU A 217 1.07 20.92 12.04
C LEU A 217 2.05 20.41 10.97
N LEU A 218 3.01 21.28 10.68
CA LEU A 218 4.34 20.88 10.23
C LEU A 218 5.11 20.43 11.48
N LEU A 219 5.11 19.14 11.79
CA LEU A 219 6.03 18.49 12.75
C LEU A 219 6.23 17.06 12.26
N ASP A 220 7.41 16.72 11.75
CA ASP A 220 8.55 16.30 12.57
C ASP A 220 8.28 14.97 13.26
N GLN A 221 8.32 13.90 12.46
CA GLN A 221 8.71 12.59 12.95
C GLN A 221 9.86 12.14 12.08
N GLY A 222 11.07 12.37 12.59
CA GLY A 222 12.31 11.84 12.04
C GLY A 222 12.25 10.31 11.99
N LEU A 223 11.75 9.77 10.89
CA LEU A 223 11.90 8.37 10.53
C LEU A 223 13.40 8.13 10.30
N LYS A 224 14.06 7.54 11.29
CA LYS A 224 15.45 7.11 11.17
C LYS A 224 15.53 5.96 10.17
N PHE A 225 15.86 6.30 8.93
CA PHE A 225 16.08 5.38 7.81
C PHE A 225 17.19 4.34 8.09
N ASN A 226 18.00 4.55 9.13
CA ASN A 226 19.05 3.62 9.55
C ASN A 226 18.53 2.28 10.07
N GLU A 227 17.27 2.18 10.52
CA GLU A 227 16.67 0.90 10.93
C GLU A 227 16.09 0.09 9.75
N LEU A 228 15.66 0.77 8.67
CA LEU A 228 15.22 0.13 7.42
C LEU A 228 16.41 -0.41 6.60
N LYS A 229 17.57 0.25 6.72
CA LYS A 229 18.78 -0.08 5.96
C LYS A 229 19.50 -1.32 6.50
N THR A 230 19.44 -1.57 7.80
CA THR A 230 20.09 -2.73 8.44
C THR A 230 19.31 -4.04 8.22
N THR A 231 17.99 -3.97 8.06
CA THR A 231 17.14 -5.16 7.83
C THR A 231 17.04 -5.58 6.36
N LEU A 232 17.23 -4.66 5.42
CA LEU A 232 17.11 -4.96 3.98
C LEU A 232 18.43 -5.27 3.27
N LEU A 233 19.59 -5.02 3.91
CA LEU A 233 20.91 -5.13 3.24
C LEU A 233 21.94 -6.02 3.96
N GLU A 234 21.58 -6.79 4.97
CA GLU A 234 22.49 -7.81 5.49
C GLU A 234 22.18 -9.19 4.88
N ASN A 235 23.11 -9.65 4.04
CA ASN A 235 23.21 -10.97 3.38
C ASN A 235 22.49 -11.17 2.04
N GLY A 236 22.32 -10.10 1.27
CA GLY A 236 22.11 -10.21 -0.18
C GLY A 236 23.40 -9.90 -0.93
N ASP A 237 24.05 -10.92 -1.49
CA ASP A 237 25.19 -10.80 -2.42
C ASP A 237 24.93 -9.71 -3.47
N SER A 238 25.46 -8.50 -3.23
CA SER A 238 25.24 -7.29 -4.01
C SER A 238 25.69 -7.44 -5.46
N SER A 239 26.54 -8.44 -5.73
CA SER A 239 26.97 -8.81 -7.07
C SER A 239 25.86 -9.41 -7.94
N LYS A 240 24.84 -10.06 -7.34
CA LYS A 240 23.68 -10.60 -8.08
C LYS A 240 22.65 -9.52 -8.41
N LEU A 241 22.42 -8.57 -7.50
CA LEU A 241 21.57 -7.40 -7.74
C LEU A 241 22.20 -6.46 -8.76
N GLN A 242 23.50 -6.20 -8.68
CA GLN A 242 24.22 -5.46 -9.73
C GLN A 242 24.16 -6.19 -11.07
N LYS A 243 24.25 -7.52 -11.14
CA LYS A 243 24.08 -8.29 -12.40
C LYS A 243 22.65 -8.25 -12.96
N LEU A 244 21.63 -8.10 -12.12
CA LEU A 244 20.25 -7.88 -12.56
C LEU A 244 20.03 -6.45 -13.10
N ILE A 245 20.72 -5.46 -12.52
CA ILE A 245 20.67 -4.04 -12.93
C ILE A 245 21.57 -3.75 -14.16
N THR A 246 22.65 -4.51 -14.35
CA THR A 246 23.65 -4.31 -15.42
C THR A 246 23.48 -5.22 -16.64
N ARG A 247 22.44 -6.07 -16.68
CA ARG A 247 22.07 -6.74 -17.94
C ARG A 247 21.78 -5.65 -18.98
N PRO A 248 22.35 -5.72 -20.19
CA PRO A 248 22.13 -4.70 -21.19
C PRO A 248 20.64 -4.70 -21.56
N LEU A 249 19.91 -3.71 -21.03
CA LEU A 249 18.61 -3.23 -21.48
C LEU A 249 18.74 -2.77 -22.93
N ARG A 250 18.92 -3.70 -23.87
CA ARG A 250 19.02 -3.39 -25.31
C ARG A 250 18.03 -4.17 -26.17
N LYS A 251 17.32 -5.16 -25.61
CA LYS A 251 16.28 -5.92 -26.32
C LYS A 251 14.84 -5.64 -25.86
N LEU A 252 14.63 -4.94 -24.75
CA LEU A 252 13.28 -4.50 -24.29
C LEU A 252 12.89 -3.12 -24.84
N ASP A 253 13.88 -2.30 -25.26
CA ASP A 253 13.69 -0.91 -25.68
C ASP A 253 12.80 -0.72 -26.92
N LEU A 254 12.69 -1.71 -27.80
CA LEU A 254 11.91 -1.58 -29.03
C LEU A 254 10.40 -1.72 -28.80
N ILE A 255 9.99 -2.52 -27.82
CA ILE A 255 8.57 -2.72 -27.49
C ILE A 255 8.09 -1.63 -26.52
N GLU A 256 8.96 -1.13 -25.64
CA GLU A 256 8.60 -0.09 -24.66
C GLU A 256 8.36 1.29 -25.29
N LYS A 257 9.00 1.62 -26.42
CA LYS A 257 8.82 2.90 -27.11
C LYS A 257 7.39 3.16 -27.61
N SER A 258 6.57 2.11 -27.76
CA SER A 258 5.18 2.21 -28.22
C SER A 258 4.16 2.23 -27.07
N ILE A 259 4.59 2.05 -25.82
CA ILE A 259 3.71 2.03 -24.65
C ILE A 259 3.56 3.48 -24.14
N PRO A 260 2.33 4.01 -23.98
CA PRO A 260 2.16 5.36 -23.43
C PRO A 260 2.80 5.47 -22.05
N ASN A 261 3.42 6.62 -21.77
CA ASN A 261 4.17 6.85 -20.53
C ASN A 261 3.38 6.51 -19.26
N CYS A 262 2.05 6.64 -19.29
CA CYS A 262 1.22 6.36 -18.13
C CYS A 262 1.12 4.88 -17.76
N PHE A 263 1.23 3.98 -18.73
CA PHE A 263 1.35 2.53 -18.50
C PHE A 263 2.79 2.13 -18.19
N LEU A 264 3.76 2.85 -18.77
CA LEU A 264 5.17 2.60 -18.52
C LEU A 264 5.55 2.95 -17.06
N ASN A 265 5.09 4.10 -16.57
CA ASN A 265 5.36 4.57 -15.20
C ASN A 265 4.66 3.72 -14.13
N HIS A 266 3.64 2.95 -14.51
CA HIS A 266 3.01 1.97 -13.64
C HIS A 266 3.88 0.73 -13.37
N LYS A 267 4.97 0.50 -14.11
CA LYS A 267 5.79 -0.69 -13.90
C LYS A 267 6.54 -0.61 -12.56
N SER A 268 6.58 -1.73 -11.83
CA SER A 268 7.17 -1.79 -10.48
C SER A 268 8.63 -1.33 -10.41
N TYR A 269 9.46 -1.63 -11.42
CA TYR A 269 10.86 -1.18 -11.44
C TYR A 269 11.01 0.34 -11.56
N ARG A 270 10.03 1.03 -12.17
CA ARG A 270 10.03 2.50 -12.29
C ARG A 270 9.84 3.14 -10.94
N TYR A 271 8.97 2.56 -10.10
CA TYR A 271 8.84 2.99 -8.71
C TYR A 271 10.16 2.91 -7.95
N PHE A 272 10.90 1.80 -8.05
CA PHE A 272 12.22 1.67 -7.43
C PHE A 272 13.23 2.69 -7.97
N GLU A 273 13.25 2.91 -9.29
CA GLU A 273 14.11 3.92 -9.94
C GLU A 273 13.85 5.32 -9.37
N VAL A 274 12.58 5.70 -9.18
CA VAL A 274 12.26 7.03 -8.64
C VAL A 274 12.61 7.13 -7.16
N LEU A 275 12.33 6.11 -6.35
CA LEU A 275 12.72 6.09 -4.94
C LEU A 275 14.24 6.27 -4.76
N GLU A 276 15.03 5.58 -5.59
CA GLU A 276 16.49 5.72 -5.59
C GLU A 276 16.93 7.14 -5.95
N LYS A 277 16.37 7.73 -7.02
CA LYS A 277 16.67 9.12 -7.40
C LYS A 277 16.30 10.13 -6.30
N SER A 278 15.20 9.88 -5.60
CA SER A 278 14.73 10.76 -4.52
C SER A 278 15.48 10.57 -3.21
N ARG A 279 16.31 9.53 -3.07
CA ARG A 279 17.08 9.23 -1.85
C ARG A 279 17.89 10.44 -1.35
N ARG A 280 18.43 11.25 -2.26
CA ARG A 280 19.18 12.48 -1.94
C ARG A 280 18.43 13.45 -1.02
N TYR A 281 17.11 13.46 -1.05
CA TYR A 281 16.29 14.36 -0.22
C TYR A 281 16.08 13.84 1.21
N PHE A 282 16.34 12.55 1.44
CA PHE A 282 16.16 11.90 2.74
C PHE A 282 17.50 11.69 3.44
N ASP A 283 18.58 11.46 2.70
CA ASP A 283 19.93 11.28 3.27
C ASP A 283 20.49 12.58 3.88
N LEU A 284 20.03 13.76 3.45
CA LEU A 284 20.47 15.07 3.97
C LEU A 284 19.99 15.38 5.39
N TYR A 285 19.03 14.63 5.94
CA TYR A 285 18.57 14.79 7.33
C TYR A 285 19.43 14.01 8.34
N ASN A 286 20.45 13.28 7.88
CA ASN A 286 21.37 12.48 8.72
C ASN A 286 22.79 13.06 8.81
N GLN A 287 22.98 14.34 8.45
CA GLN A 287 24.20 15.12 8.73
C GLN A 287 23.86 16.24 9.71
#